data_AF-A0A7V9D1X6-F1
#
_entry.id   AF-A0A7V9D1X6-F1
#
_cell.length_a   1.000
_cell.length_b   1.000
_cell.length_c   1.000
_cell.angle_alpha   90.00
_cell.angle_beta   90.00
_cell.angle_gamma   90.00
#
_symmetry.space_group_name_H-M   'P 1'
#
loop_
_entity.id
_entity.type
_entity.pdbx_description
1 polymer ?
#
loop_
_entity_poly.entity_id
_entity_poly.type
_entity_poly.pdbx_seq_one_letter_code
_entity_poly.pdbx_strand_id
1 'polypeptide(L)' 'MSELRWHPVLREWVITATQRQDRTFLPPRDYCPLCPTRPGGFATEIARSSYEIAVFENRFPSLRREPPEPAVAP' A
#
# COMPACT_ATOMS: atom_id res chain seq x y z
N MET A 1 8.54 2.75 -8.93
CA MET A 1 9.60 1.73 -8.92
C MET A 1 9.33 0.80 -7.75
N SER A 2 9.30 -0.51 -7.99
CA SER A 2 9.04 -1.51 -6.95
C SER A 2 9.99 -2.68 -7.15
N GLU A 3 10.94 -2.87 -6.23
CA GLU A 3 11.99 -3.88 -6.37
C GLU A 3 12.61 -4.28 -5.03
N LEU A 4 13.26 -5.45 -5.00
CA LEU A 4 14.06 -5.95 -3.90
C LEU A 4 15.54 -5.79 -4.26
N ARG A 5 16.32 -5.15 -3.38
CA ARG A 5 17.77 -4.93 -3.56
C ARG A 5 18.55 -5.64 -2.48
N TRP A 6 19.65 -6.29 -2.84
CA TRP A 6 20.55 -6.91 -1.88
C TRP A 6 21.51 -5.87 -1.29
N HIS A 7 21.58 -5.79 0.04
CA HIS A 7 22.53 -4.96 0.76
C HIS A 7 23.76 -5.80 1.16
N PRO A 8 24.94 -5.62 0.54
CA PRO A 8 26.06 -6.55 0.71
C PRO A 8 26.75 -6.49 2.07
N VAL A 9 26.78 -5.33 2.73
CA VAL A 9 27.42 -5.18 4.06
C VAL A 9 26.58 -5.83 5.16
N LEU A 10 25.28 -5.50 5.20
CA LEU A 10 24.32 -6.04 6.17
C LEU A 10 23.84 -7.45 5.82
N ARG A 11 24.08 -7.89 4.57
CA ARG A 11 23.65 -9.17 4.01
C ARG A 11 22.14 -9.39 4.15
N GLU A 12 21.38 -8.37 3.77
CA GLU A 12 19.92 -8.37 3.86
C GLU A 12 19.26 -7.88 2.57
N TRP A 13 18.00 -8.25 2.38
CA TRP A 13 17.18 -7.75 1.29
C TRP A 13 16.40 -6.50 1.74
N VAL A 14 16.47 -5.45 0.94
CA VAL A 14 15.78 -4.18 1.17
C VAL A 14 14.68 -4.00 0.11
N ILE A 15 13.45 -3.74 0.56
CA ILE A 15 12.34 -3.43 -0.34
C ILE A 15 12.34 -1.94 -0.68
N THR A 16 12.41 -1.62 -1.96
CA THR A 16 12.25 -0.27 -2.49
C THR A 16 10.89 -0.16 -3.19
N ALA A 17 9.95 0.59 -2.62
CA ALA A 17 8.59 0.76 -3.15
C ALA A 17 8.23 2.25 -3.25
N THR A 18 8.75 2.93 -4.27
CA THR A 18 8.71 4.40 -4.34
C THR A 18 7.30 4.97 -4.43
N GLN A 19 6.36 4.24 -5.04
CA GLN A 19 4.94 4.62 -5.11
C GLN A 19 4.29 4.82 -3.72
N ARG A 20 4.90 4.33 -2.65
CA ARG A 20 4.38 4.53 -1.28
C ARG A 20 4.61 5.95 -0.76
N GLN A 21 5.44 6.75 -1.42
CA GLN A 21 5.57 8.18 -1.13
C GLN A 21 4.28 8.95 -1.46
N ASP A 22 3.47 8.45 -2.40
CA ASP A 22 2.18 9.05 -2.77
C ASP A 22 1.05 8.65 -1.80
N ARG A 23 1.35 7.89 -0.75
CA ARG A 23 0.36 7.49 0.25
C ARG A 23 -0.12 8.72 1.02
N THR A 24 -1.42 8.77 1.27
CA THR A 24 -2.03 9.77 2.15
C THR A 24 -1.32 9.79 3.50
N PHE A 25 -0.70 10.92 3.84
CA PHE A 25 -0.04 11.16 5.11
C PHE A 25 -0.97 11.96 6.03
N LEU A 26 -1.30 11.38 7.19
CA LEU A 26 -2.15 11.99 8.22
C LEU A 26 -3.40 12.67 7.66
N PRO A 27 -4.36 11.89 7.12
CA PRO A 27 -5.58 12.48 6.58
C PRO A 27 -6.35 13.27 7.65
N PRO A 28 -7.18 14.24 7.24
CA PRO A 28 -8.17 14.89 8.11
C PRO A 28 -9.03 13.87 8.86
N ARG A 29 -9.54 14.24 10.03
CA ARG A 29 -10.28 13.31 10.92
C ARG A 29 -11.53 12.72 10.29
N ASP A 30 -12.16 13.45 9.39
CA ASP A 30 -13.32 13.05 8.59
C ASP A 30 -12.96 12.15 7.40
N TYR A 31 -11.68 12.05 7.03
CA TYR A 31 -11.19 11.24 5.92
C TYR A 31 -10.48 9.98 6.42
N CYS A 32 -11.24 9.07 7.03
CA CYS A 32 -10.74 7.76 7.46
C CYS A 32 -10.68 6.76 6.28
N PRO A 33 -9.50 6.37 5.77
CA PRO A 33 -9.40 5.47 4.61
C PRO A 33 -9.76 4.01 4.95
N LEU A 34 -9.76 3.66 6.23
CA LEU A 34 -10.05 2.32 6.73
C LEU A 34 -11.44 2.20 7.33
N CYS A 35 -12.31 3.20 7.21
CA CYS A 35 -13.68 3.13 7.70
C CYS A 35 -14.61 2.54 6.64
N PRO A 36 -15.82 2.06 7.00
CA PRO A 36 -16.78 1.57 6.02
C PRO A 36 -17.16 2.67 5.01
N THR A 37 -17.24 2.32 3.73
CA THR A 37 -17.78 3.24 2.72
C THR A 37 -19.28 3.39 2.95
N ARG A 38 -19.74 4.61 3.27
CA ARG A 38 -21.16 4.93 3.49
C ARG A 38 -21.84 5.33 2.17
N PRO A 39 -23.14 5.03 1.97
CA PRO A 39 -23.89 5.54 0.82
C PRO A 39 -23.80 7.06 0.71
N GLY A 40 -23.41 7.58 -0.46
CA GLY A 40 -23.19 9.01 -0.69
C GLY A 40 -21.93 9.61 -0.05
N GLY A 41 -21.14 8.82 0.67
CA GLY A 41 -19.84 9.21 1.21
C GLY A 41 -18.70 9.02 0.21
N PHE A 42 -17.50 9.44 0.59
CA PHE A 42 -16.29 9.19 -0.20
C PHE A 42 -15.92 7.69 -0.18
N ALA A 43 -15.32 7.22 -1.27
CA ALA A 43 -14.85 5.85 -1.36
C ALA A 43 -13.63 5.63 -0.46
N THR A 44 -13.71 4.63 0.42
CA THR A 44 -12.60 4.21 1.31
C THR A 44 -11.87 2.99 0.71
N GLU A 45 -10.87 2.44 1.40
CA GLU A 45 -10.29 1.15 1.01
C GLU A 45 -11.24 -0.03 1.30
N ILE A 46 -12.28 0.18 2.11
CA ILE A 46 -13.26 -0.85 2.49
C ILE A 46 -14.64 -0.48 1.92
N ALA A 47 -14.97 -1.09 0.78
CA ALA A 47 -16.22 -0.84 0.07
C ALA A 47 -17.48 -1.32 0.81
N ARG A 48 -17.33 -2.21 1.80
CA ARG A 48 -18.45 -2.68 2.63
C ARG A 48 -18.96 -1.55 3.54
N SER A 49 -20.27 -1.47 3.68
CA SER A 49 -20.95 -0.49 4.56
C SER A 49 -20.85 -0.81 6.05
N SER A 50 -20.45 -2.04 6.41
CA SER A 50 -20.15 -2.46 7.78
C SER A 50 -19.24 -3.70 7.78
N TYR A 51 -18.46 -3.88 8.84
CA TYR A 51 -17.64 -5.06 9.12
C TYR A 51 -17.16 -5.04 10.58
N GLU A 52 -16.87 -6.22 11.12
CA GLU A 52 -16.11 -6.37 12.37
C GLU A 52 -14.61 -6.53 12.06
N ILE A 53 -14.29 -7.32 11.04
CA ILE A 53 -12.94 -7.57 10.52
C ILE A 53 -13.00 -7.50 8.99
N ALA A 54 -12.02 -6.85 8.36
CA ALA A 54 -11.90 -6.80 6.91
C ALA A 54 -10.49 -7.21 6.46
N VAL A 55 -10.42 -8.00 5.38
CA VAL A 55 -9.18 -8.35 4.68
C VAL A 55 -9.32 -7.88 3.24
N PHE A 56 -8.36 -7.08 2.79
CA PHE A 56 -8.39 -6.44 1.48
C PHE A 56 -6.95 -6.18 1.01
N GLU A 57 -6.79 -5.88 -0.27
CA GLU A 57 -5.47 -5.53 -0.82
C GLU A 57 -5.10 -4.09 -0.47
N ASN A 58 -3.89 -3.90 0.06
CA ASN A 58 -3.37 -2.58 0.38
C ASN A 58 -3.25 -1.74 -0.91
N ARG A 59 -3.79 -0.51 -0.91
CA ARG A 59 -3.72 0.40 -2.07
C ARG A 59 -2.28 0.79 -2.46
N PHE A 60 -1.35 0.78 -1.51
CA PHE A 60 0.06 1.13 -1.69
C PHE A 60 0.98 -0.02 -1.25
N PRO A 61 0.92 -1.19 -1.92
CA PRO A 61 1.60 -2.38 -1.48
C PRO A 61 3.11 -2.26 -1.72
N SER A 62 3.90 -2.88 -0.84
CA SER A 62 5.35 -2.98 -1.00
C SER A 62 5.76 -4.18 -1.86
N LEU A 63 4.92 -5.20 -1.92
CA LEU A 63 5.11 -6.43 -2.69
C LEU A 63 3.84 -6.73 -3.49
N ARG A 64 4.02 -7.30 -4.67
CA ARG A 64 2.94 -7.74 -5.55
C ARG A 64 3.18 -9.19 -5.93
N ARG A 65 2.11 -9.94 -6.20
CA ARG A 65 2.21 -11.30 -6.73
C ARG A 65 2.94 -11.32 -8.08
N GLU A 66 2.63 -10.33 -8.91
CA GLU A 66 3.26 -10.10 -10.21
C GLU A 66 3.94 -8.72 -10.15
N PRO A 67 5.24 -8.67 -9.77
CA PRO A 67 5.98 -7.42 -9.76
C PRO A 67 6.40 -7.02 -11.18
N PRO A 68 6.54 -5.71 -11.47
CA PRO A 68 7.21 -5.27 -12.69
C PRO A 68 8.70 -5.66 -12.66
N GLU A 69 9.35 -5.66 -13.81
CA GLU A 69 10.80 -5.83 -13.85
C GLU A 69 11.52 -4.74 -13.03
N PRO A 70 12.60 -5.09 -12.31
CA PRO A 70 13.43 -4.11 -11.61
C PRO A 70 13.96 -3.04 -12.57
N ALA A 71 14.01 -1.80 -12.11
CA ALA A 71 14.50 -0.69 -12.92
C ALA A 71 16.03 -0.71 -13.08
N VAL A 72 16.72 -1.42 -12.19
CA VAL A 72 18.17 -1.60 -12.20
C VAL A 72 18.45 -3.09 -12.30
N ALA A 73 19.25 -3.47 -13.30
CA ALA A 73 19.73 -4.84 -13.45
C ALA A 73 20.63 -5.22 -12.26
N PRO A 74 20.65 -6.51 -11.87
CA PRO A 74 21.49 -7.00 -10.77
C PRO A 74 22.99 -6.79 -11.00
#